data_AF-A0A8J3HNA3-F1
#
_entry.id   AF-A0A8J3HNA3-F1
#
_cell.length_a   1.000
_cell.length_b   1.000
_cell.length_c   1.000
_cell.angle_alpha   90.00
_cell.angle_beta   90.00
_cell.angle_gamma   90.00
#
_symmetry.space_group_name_H-M   'P 1'
#
loop_
_entity.id
_entity.type
_entity.pdbx_description
1 polymer ?
#
loop_
_entity_poly.entity_id
_entity_poly.type
_entity_poly.pdbx_seq_one_letter_code
_entity_poly.pdbx_strand_id
1 'polypeptide(L)'
;MTAALLASSGATQASASIDAHPTLAAQQSWQAKISQLAKPAQGCFKATYPDVAWQQSACATPSRNPMVPRPAAPQTPRTGPRPMVVGNGDDISAKAPSGFIFNAIGSFDNVSGVTSVSSPPGGVGAPVANAYSLQLNTDFFVSTACAASPDPNCRGWEQFIFANNGTSGLSFIQYWLIFYNTTCPAGWFTYTIHCYRNSPTGAVVPNQPITNLANLKVSGTANPGSDSVTTFVGLTAYTTAGGNYVNAAAGWKIAEFNVFGDGGGFAANFNPGASLTVRTRINYGGTAAPICVAQGFTGETNNLSFGSPPPPASPPGPAILVTENTTNTSTANCAYATAVGDTHENTFSGLAYDFQASGDFVEARTGTGFEVQARKVSGAPTWPDTSVNSCVGTRTGSTSVVVALGPKLYVNGRPTALTSGQLALPGVVVNRSGNTYTVVNDAGDSMKAEVNSTHIDLSVGMGTWPTSVRGLLANPGNDVTKLEAADGTVFNVPLSFNDLYNVYGQSWRVPPTSTLLTACSGQLQIGNPSRPFFANNLPQDVRDQAQAVCVRAEIHQAWLGNCTLDVAVLGEKAAQAYVGAAPPVLDGNPRQ
;
A
#
# COMPACT_ATOMS: atom_id res chain seq x y z
N MET A 1 16.48 -81.55 20.90
CA MET A 1 15.72 -80.38 20.40
C MET A 1 16.56 -79.15 20.67
N THR A 2 17.08 -78.56 19.61
CA THR A 2 18.10 -77.51 19.59
C THR A 2 17.42 -76.14 19.72
N ALA A 3 17.72 -75.40 20.78
CA ALA A 3 17.20 -74.04 21.00
C ALA A 3 18.13 -73.03 20.33
N ALA A 4 17.58 -72.29 19.36
CA ALA A 4 18.28 -71.28 18.58
C ALA A 4 18.47 -69.98 19.39
N LEU A 5 19.70 -69.47 19.41
CA LEU A 5 20.02 -68.11 19.86
C LEU A 5 19.52 -67.09 18.81
N LEU A 6 18.63 -66.20 19.23
CA LEU A 6 18.26 -64.99 18.47
C LEU A 6 19.23 -63.87 18.83
N ALA A 7 20.07 -63.48 17.87
CA ALA A 7 20.93 -62.31 17.95
C ALA A 7 20.10 -61.02 17.87
N SER A 8 20.26 -60.15 18.87
CA SER A 8 19.72 -58.79 18.87
C SER A 8 20.56 -57.89 17.96
N SER A 9 19.99 -57.45 16.84
CA SER A 9 20.55 -56.37 16.04
C SER A 9 20.36 -55.04 16.77
N GLY A 10 21.46 -54.49 17.28
CA GLY A 10 21.49 -53.12 17.78
C GLY A 10 21.28 -52.14 16.62
N ALA A 11 20.09 -51.51 16.56
CA ALA A 11 19.88 -50.35 15.74
C ALA A 11 20.64 -49.17 16.37
N THR A 12 21.77 -48.80 15.77
CA THR A 12 22.44 -47.53 16.03
C THR A 12 21.46 -46.40 15.71
N GLN A 13 20.95 -45.72 16.73
CA GLN A 13 20.31 -44.42 16.56
C GLN A 13 21.34 -43.48 15.95
N ALA A 14 21.19 -43.19 14.65
CA ALA A 14 21.87 -42.07 14.04
C ALA A 14 21.38 -40.80 14.75
N SER A 15 22.23 -40.23 15.61
CA SER A 15 22.08 -38.86 16.08
C SER A 15 22.09 -37.96 14.85
N ALA A 16 20.93 -37.44 14.47
CA ALA A 16 20.82 -36.44 13.42
C ALA A 16 21.73 -35.27 13.79
N SER A 17 22.74 -35.03 12.98
CA SER A 17 23.56 -33.82 13.07
C SER A 17 22.63 -32.61 12.92
N ILE A 18 22.56 -31.77 13.96
CA ILE A 18 21.86 -30.49 13.91
C ILE A 18 22.59 -29.64 12.87
N ASP A 19 21.96 -29.40 11.72
CA ASP A 19 22.52 -28.51 10.70
C ASP A 19 22.78 -27.13 11.32
N ALA A 20 24.01 -26.64 11.20
CA ALA A 20 24.40 -25.32 11.69
C ALA A 20 23.70 -24.16 10.93
N HIS A 21 23.08 -24.47 9.79
CA HIS A 21 22.29 -23.55 8.99
C HIS A 21 20.93 -24.17 8.67
N PRO A 22 19.86 -23.86 9.42
CA PRO A 22 18.54 -24.38 9.13
C PRO A 22 18.04 -23.88 7.77
N THR A 23 17.25 -24.70 7.08
CA THR A 23 16.50 -24.26 5.91
C THR A 23 15.55 -23.11 6.29
N LEU A 24 15.16 -22.27 5.32
CA LEU A 24 14.16 -21.21 5.54
C LEU A 24 12.86 -21.77 6.16
N ALA A 25 12.43 -22.96 5.72
CA ALA A 25 11.27 -23.64 6.27
C ALA A 25 11.47 -24.05 7.75
N ALA A 26 12.65 -24.55 8.11
CA ALA A 26 12.97 -24.89 9.49
C ALA A 26 13.04 -23.63 10.39
N GLN A 27 13.62 -22.54 9.90
CA GLN A 27 13.62 -21.24 10.57
C GLN A 27 12.19 -20.73 10.79
N GLN A 28 11.35 -20.71 9.76
CA GLN A 28 9.96 -20.26 9.85
C GLN A 28 9.15 -21.13 10.82
N SER A 29 9.36 -22.46 10.80
CA SER A 29 8.73 -23.40 11.74
C SER A 29 9.15 -23.11 13.19
N TRP A 30 10.44 -22.89 13.43
CA TRP A 30 10.96 -22.54 14.75
C TRP A 30 10.41 -21.20 15.25
N GLN A 31 10.41 -20.15 14.40
CA GLN A 31 9.84 -18.84 14.72
C GLN A 31 8.35 -18.93 15.08
N ALA A 32 7.58 -19.76 14.36
CA ALA A 32 6.17 -20.01 14.67
C ALA A 32 6.00 -20.70 16.03
N LYS A 33 6.80 -21.74 16.32
CA LYS A 33 6.75 -22.48 17.59
C LYS A 33 7.11 -21.61 18.79
N ILE A 34 8.20 -20.84 18.72
CA ILE A 34 8.63 -20.00 19.84
C ILE A 34 7.66 -18.84 20.10
N SER A 35 6.97 -18.34 19.05
CA SER A 35 5.91 -17.32 19.20
C SER A 35 4.67 -17.81 19.94
N GLN A 36 4.38 -19.12 19.88
CA GLN A 36 3.24 -19.75 20.54
C GLN A 36 3.54 -20.14 21.98
N LEU A 37 4.81 -20.21 22.37
CA LEU A 37 5.20 -20.54 23.74
C LEU A 37 4.70 -19.44 24.69
N ALA A 38 4.17 -19.85 25.83
CA ALA A 38 3.77 -18.93 26.88
C ALA A 38 4.95 -17.99 27.22
N LYS A 39 4.72 -16.70 27.07
CA LYS A 39 5.73 -15.69 27.37
C LYS A 39 5.79 -15.49 28.89
N PRO A 40 6.97 -15.40 29.51
CA PRO A 40 7.04 -15.16 30.94
C PRO A 40 6.46 -13.78 31.27
N ALA A 41 5.74 -13.70 32.39
CA ALA A 41 4.91 -12.53 32.72
C ALA A 41 5.70 -11.24 33.02
N GLN A 42 6.98 -11.35 33.43
CA GLN A 42 7.83 -10.20 33.74
C GLN A 42 9.27 -10.42 33.26
N GLY A 43 9.88 -9.36 32.74
CA GLY A 43 11.28 -9.35 32.30
C GLY A 43 11.46 -9.46 30.78
N CYS A 44 12.70 -9.72 30.37
CA CYS A 44 13.10 -9.82 28.98
C CYS A 44 13.72 -11.18 28.72
N PHE A 45 13.37 -11.78 27.61
CA PHE A 45 13.79 -13.13 27.28
C PHE A 45 14.30 -13.20 25.84
N LYS A 46 15.20 -14.15 25.60
CA LYS A 46 15.65 -14.52 24.28
C LYS A 46 15.53 -16.02 24.07
N ALA A 47 15.44 -16.43 22.81
CA ALA A 47 15.54 -17.82 22.39
C ALA A 47 16.39 -17.88 21.13
N THR A 48 17.19 -18.92 20.97
CA THR A 48 18.05 -19.11 19.80
C THR A 48 17.80 -20.48 19.21
N TYR A 49 17.65 -20.59 17.90
CA TYR A 49 17.49 -21.88 17.21
C TYR A 49 18.64 -22.85 17.60
N PRO A 50 18.35 -24.15 17.81
CA PRO A 50 17.04 -24.82 17.64
C PRO A 50 16.13 -24.78 18.87
N ASP A 51 16.57 -24.16 19.98
CA ASP A 51 15.85 -24.20 21.26
C ASP A 51 14.47 -23.52 21.15
N VAL A 52 13.42 -24.23 21.54
CA VAL A 52 12.06 -23.68 21.67
C VAL A 52 11.78 -23.41 23.16
N ALA A 53 12.63 -22.59 23.76
CA ALA A 53 12.53 -22.20 25.16
C ALA A 53 13.03 -20.78 25.38
N TRP A 54 12.33 -20.01 26.22
CA TRP A 54 12.73 -18.68 26.62
C TRP A 54 13.81 -18.73 27.70
N GLN A 55 14.91 -18.00 27.47
CA GLN A 55 15.98 -17.79 28.43
C GLN A 55 16.02 -16.32 28.83
N GLN A 56 16.26 -16.02 30.10
CA GLN A 56 16.34 -14.64 30.58
C GLN A 56 17.45 -13.87 29.83
N SER A 57 17.19 -12.61 29.53
CA SER A 57 18.09 -11.72 28.80
C SER A 57 18.07 -10.31 29.40
N ALA A 58 18.99 -9.46 28.93
CA ALA A 58 19.08 -8.10 29.41
C ALA A 58 17.82 -7.29 29.05
N CYS A 59 17.33 -6.56 30.04
CA CYS A 59 16.34 -5.51 29.85
C CYS A 59 17.01 -4.14 29.87
N ALA A 60 16.41 -3.18 29.17
CA ALA A 60 16.67 -1.76 29.36
C ALA A 60 15.35 -0.98 29.45
N THR A 61 15.41 0.24 29.96
CA THR A 61 14.26 1.15 30.01
C THR A 61 14.03 1.78 28.64
N PRO A 62 12.82 1.66 28.05
CA PRO A 62 12.51 2.35 26.80
C PRO A 62 12.64 3.87 26.91
N SER A 63 13.06 4.52 25.82
CA SER A 63 13.19 5.98 25.75
C SER A 63 11.86 6.66 26.11
N ARG A 64 11.95 7.83 26.76
CA ARG A 64 10.77 8.67 27.00
C ARG A 64 10.33 9.42 25.75
N ASN A 65 11.14 9.49 24.71
CA ASN A 65 10.71 10.14 23.48
C ASN A 65 9.65 9.28 22.78
N PRO A 66 8.49 9.84 22.43
CA PRO A 66 7.39 9.09 21.85
C PRO A 66 7.64 8.66 20.40
N MET A 67 7.12 7.50 20.04
CA MET A 67 6.74 7.18 18.66
C MET A 67 5.36 7.81 18.45
N VAL A 68 5.28 8.87 17.67
CA VAL A 68 4.18 9.83 17.71
C VAL A 68 2.98 9.29 16.92
N PRO A 69 1.74 9.35 17.42
CA PRO A 69 0.56 9.00 16.65
C PRO A 69 0.28 10.04 15.55
N ARG A 70 -0.29 9.62 14.42
CA ARG A 70 -0.65 10.52 13.30
C ARG A 70 -1.42 11.77 13.72
N PRO A 71 -2.51 11.71 14.54
CA PRO A 71 -3.22 12.90 14.97
C PRO A 71 -2.38 13.92 15.75
N ALA A 72 -1.28 13.49 16.36
CA ALA A 72 -0.40 14.33 17.17
C ALA A 72 0.87 14.75 16.44
N ALA A 73 1.09 14.27 15.20
CA ALA A 73 2.24 14.65 14.39
C ALA A 73 2.17 16.15 14.05
N PRO A 74 3.29 16.90 14.14
CA PRO A 74 3.32 18.30 13.76
C PRO A 74 2.82 18.49 12.31
N GLN A 75 1.67 19.14 12.15
CA GLN A 75 1.21 19.61 10.85
C GLN A 75 1.98 20.88 10.48
N THR A 76 3.28 20.76 10.18
CA THR A 76 4.06 21.92 9.69
C THR A 76 3.41 22.44 8.40
N PRO A 77 3.15 23.75 8.24
CA PRO A 77 2.69 24.32 6.96
C PRO A 77 3.63 23.91 5.83
N ARG A 78 3.09 23.18 4.85
CA ARG A 78 3.85 22.34 3.92
C ARG A 78 4.12 23.09 2.62
N THR A 79 5.22 23.83 2.52
CA THR A 79 5.62 24.51 1.28
C THR A 79 6.63 23.67 0.48
N GLY A 80 6.24 23.19 -0.70
CA GLY A 80 7.12 22.52 -1.66
C GLY A 80 6.53 21.23 -2.28
N PRO A 81 7.04 20.76 -3.43
CA PRO A 81 6.66 19.46 -4.01
C PRO A 81 7.06 18.34 -3.04
N ARG A 82 6.11 17.50 -2.63
CA ARG A 82 6.40 16.28 -1.87
C ARG A 82 6.53 15.10 -2.84
N PRO A 83 7.59 14.27 -2.74
CA PRO A 83 7.45 12.84 -3.01
C PRO A 83 6.42 12.27 -2.03
N MET A 84 5.63 11.31 -2.47
CA MET A 84 4.69 10.63 -1.57
C MET A 84 5.52 9.73 -0.66
N VAL A 85 5.37 9.90 0.65
CA VAL A 85 6.24 9.30 1.67
C VAL A 85 5.39 8.37 2.50
N VAL A 86 5.86 7.14 2.68
CA VAL A 86 5.22 6.14 3.54
C VAL A 86 5.15 6.67 4.98
N GLY A 87 3.98 6.51 5.62
CA GLY A 87 3.70 6.94 7.00
C GLY A 87 2.91 8.25 7.08
N ASN A 88 2.70 8.75 8.31
CA ASN A 88 1.88 9.95 8.58
C ASN A 88 0.48 9.91 7.90
N GLY A 89 -0.11 8.71 7.85
CA GLY A 89 -1.40 8.43 7.23
C GLY A 89 -1.37 7.94 5.80
N ASP A 90 -0.26 8.09 5.06
CA ASP A 90 -0.05 7.50 3.73
C ASP A 90 0.63 6.14 3.94
N ASP A 91 -0.15 5.12 4.29
CA ASP A 91 0.34 3.75 4.49
C ASP A 91 -0.68 2.71 4.02
N ILE A 92 -0.27 1.45 3.91
CA ILE A 92 -1.13 0.33 3.56
C ILE A 92 -1.16 -0.67 4.71
N SER A 93 -2.35 -0.87 5.29
CA SER A 93 -2.55 -1.66 6.49
C SER A 93 -3.48 -2.86 6.28
N ALA A 94 -3.33 -3.88 7.13
CA ALA A 94 -4.06 -5.14 7.08
C ALA A 94 -5.25 -5.12 8.04
N LYS A 95 -6.48 -5.13 7.51
CA LYS A 95 -7.71 -5.19 8.31
C LYS A 95 -8.25 -6.61 8.40
N ALA A 96 -8.61 -7.04 9.62
CA ALA A 96 -9.30 -8.31 9.84
C ALA A 96 -10.68 -8.30 9.18
N PRO A 97 -11.03 -9.32 8.36
CA PRO A 97 -12.37 -9.44 7.77
C PRO A 97 -13.49 -9.61 8.80
N SER A 98 -13.16 -10.12 9.99
CA SER A 98 -14.09 -10.29 11.11
C SER A 98 -13.33 -10.29 12.45
N GLY A 99 -14.07 -10.14 13.54
CA GLY A 99 -13.50 -10.22 14.90
C GLY A 99 -12.43 -9.17 15.19
N PHE A 100 -11.49 -9.54 16.06
CA PHE A 100 -10.35 -8.73 16.47
C PHE A 100 -9.05 -9.46 16.20
N ILE A 101 -8.02 -8.70 15.84
CA ILE A 101 -6.65 -9.19 15.74
C ILE A 101 -6.14 -9.41 17.17
N PHE A 102 -5.62 -10.61 17.45
CA PHE A 102 -4.92 -10.90 18.69
C PHE A 102 -3.40 -10.98 18.49
N ASN A 103 -2.94 -11.14 17.25
CA ASN A 103 -1.53 -11.09 16.90
C ASN A 103 -1.33 -10.61 15.47
N ALA A 104 -0.34 -9.75 15.25
CA ALA A 104 0.14 -9.40 13.92
C ALA A 104 1.66 -9.53 13.84
N ILE A 105 2.16 -9.75 12.63
CA ILE A 105 3.58 -9.96 12.34
C ILE A 105 3.97 -9.12 11.13
N GLY A 106 4.93 -8.22 11.33
CA GLY A 106 5.61 -7.48 10.28
C GLY A 106 6.92 -8.15 9.87
N SER A 107 7.18 -8.21 8.56
CA SER A 107 8.40 -8.81 7.98
C SER A 107 8.65 -8.29 6.56
N PHE A 108 9.72 -8.75 5.92
CA PHE A 108 10.11 -8.36 4.57
C PHE A 108 10.28 -9.60 3.69
N ASP A 109 9.55 -9.65 2.58
CA ASP A 109 9.63 -10.75 1.60
C ASP A 109 10.75 -10.50 0.59
N ASN A 110 11.06 -9.24 0.31
CA ASN A 110 12.18 -8.83 -0.53
C ASN A 110 12.78 -7.52 0.00
N VAL A 111 14.11 -7.43 -0.07
CA VAL A 111 14.88 -6.22 0.26
C VAL A 111 15.96 -6.11 -0.80
N SER A 112 15.90 -5.06 -1.62
CA SER A 112 16.88 -4.82 -2.68
C SER A 112 17.33 -3.37 -2.72
N GLY A 113 18.59 -3.15 -3.10
CA GLY A 113 19.18 -1.82 -3.17
C GLY A 113 19.33 -1.09 -1.82
N VAL A 114 18.94 -1.70 -0.69
CA VAL A 114 19.03 -1.09 0.65
C VAL A 114 20.44 -1.21 1.20
N THR A 115 21.16 -0.09 1.27
CA THR A 115 22.55 -0.02 1.73
C THR A 115 22.75 0.92 2.91
N SER A 116 21.89 1.94 3.06
CA SER A 116 21.95 2.85 4.21
C SER A 116 20.58 3.39 4.58
N VAL A 117 20.40 3.66 5.87
CA VAL A 117 19.28 4.43 6.42
C VAL A 117 19.81 5.38 7.49
N SER A 118 19.14 6.51 7.67
CA SER A 118 19.41 7.39 8.81
C SER A 118 18.17 8.12 9.30
N SER A 119 18.10 8.32 10.61
CA SER A 119 17.13 9.18 11.29
C SER A 119 17.73 9.71 12.60
N PRO A 120 17.17 10.77 13.21
CA PRO A 120 17.58 11.17 14.56
C PRO A 120 17.17 10.11 15.59
N PRO A 121 18.12 9.53 16.37
CA PRO A 121 17.79 8.54 17.39
C PRO A 121 16.85 9.09 18.47
N GLY A 122 15.79 8.35 18.80
CA GLY A 122 14.73 8.80 19.68
C GLY A 122 14.06 10.11 19.23
N GLY A 123 14.10 10.46 17.94
CA GLY A 123 13.47 11.65 17.39
C GLY A 123 14.09 12.97 17.85
N VAL A 124 15.38 12.96 18.24
CA VAL A 124 16.10 14.16 18.68
C VAL A 124 17.51 14.23 18.10
N GLY A 125 17.97 15.45 17.81
CA GLY A 125 19.34 15.69 17.36
C GLY A 125 19.58 15.41 15.88
N ALA A 126 20.85 15.20 15.52
CA ALA A 126 21.26 14.96 14.13
C ALA A 126 20.97 13.51 13.70
N PRO A 127 20.69 13.26 12.40
CA PRO A 127 20.54 11.91 11.88
C PRO A 127 21.78 11.04 12.13
N VAL A 128 21.55 9.79 12.56
CA VAL A 128 22.59 8.79 12.79
C VAL A 128 22.37 7.60 11.84
N ALA A 129 23.46 7.07 11.30
CA ALA A 129 23.40 5.89 10.43
C ALA A 129 22.84 4.67 11.18
N ASN A 130 21.99 3.89 10.50
CA ASN A 130 21.27 2.76 11.07
C ASN A 130 20.31 3.12 12.22
N ALA A 131 19.98 4.39 12.41
CA ALA A 131 18.88 4.76 13.27
C ALA A 131 17.55 4.65 12.52
N TYR A 132 16.65 3.79 12.99
CA TYR A 132 15.30 3.56 12.45
C TYR A 132 14.47 2.79 13.48
N SER A 133 13.16 2.73 13.25
CA SER A 133 12.26 1.84 13.98
C SER A 133 11.50 0.92 13.03
N LEU A 134 11.25 -0.31 13.47
CA LEU A 134 10.19 -1.15 12.92
C LEU A 134 8.99 -0.96 13.84
N GLN A 135 7.89 -0.44 13.29
CA GLN A 135 6.68 -0.19 14.07
C GLN A 135 5.58 -1.08 13.53
N LEU A 136 5.00 -1.91 14.40
CA LEU A 136 3.76 -2.62 14.15
C LEU A 136 2.68 -1.96 15.01
N ASN A 137 1.74 -1.26 14.37
CA ASN A 137 0.76 -0.44 15.07
C ASN A 137 -0.64 -1.01 14.92
N THR A 138 -1.45 -0.81 15.96
CA THR A 138 -2.90 -1.03 15.95
C THR A 138 -3.64 0.14 15.28
N ASP A 139 -4.93 -0.04 14.95
CA ASP A 139 -5.83 1.09 14.71
C ASP A 139 -6.15 1.86 16.00
N PHE A 140 -6.78 3.03 15.86
CA PHE A 140 -7.39 3.74 16.97
C PHE A 140 -8.73 3.09 17.34
N PHE A 141 -8.84 2.49 18.53
CA PHE A 141 -10.03 1.76 18.96
C PHE A 141 -10.67 2.33 20.22
N VAL A 142 -11.94 2.00 20.46
CA VAL A 142 -12.62 2.34 21.71
C VAL A 142 -11.99 1.54 22.84
N SER A 143 -11.52 2.24 23.88
CA SER A 143 -10.82 1.62 25.01
C SER A 143 -11.53 1.94 26.32
N THR A 144 -11.60 0.96 27.21
CA THR A 144 -12.05 1.16 28.60
C THR A 144 -11.10 2.07 29.38
N ALA A 145 -9.84 2.20 28.97
CA ALA A 145 -8.89 3.13 29.57
C ALA A 145 -9.26 4.61 29.35
N CYS A 146 -10.14 4.90 28.39
CA CYS A 146 -10.68 6.23 28.14
C CYS A 146 -11.83 6.64 29.09
N ALA A 147 -12.27 5.78 30.02
CA ALA A 147 -13.46 6.04 30.83
C ALA A 147 -13.43 7.35 31.64
N ALA A 148 -12.24 7.84 32.01
CA ALA A 148 -12.06 9.10 32.73
C ALA A 148 -11.78 10.31 31.81
N SER A 149 -11.72 10.11 30.50
CA SER A 149 -11.57 11.21 29.53
C SER A 149 -12.89 12.00 29.41
N PRO A 150 -12.85 13.35 29.45
CA PRO A 150 -14.01 14.16 29.10
C PRO A 150 -14.29 14.20 27.58
N ASP A 151 -13.34 13.80 26.73
CA ASP A 151 -13.48 13.81 25.29
C ASP A 151 -14.08 12.47 24.78
N PRO A 152 -15.25 12.47 24.12
CA PRO A 152 -15.87 11.26 23.57
C PRO A 152 -15.08 10.65 22.39
N ASN A 153 -14.13 11.40 21.82
CA ASN A 153 -13.22 10.92 20.79
C ASN A 153 -11.97 10.25 21.37
N CYS A 154 -11.87 10.05 22.69
CA CYS A 154 -10.76 9.32 23.26
C CYS A 154 -10.68 7.90 22.68
N ARG A 155 -9.48 7.49 22.26
CA ARG A 155 -9.21 6.16 21.70
C ARG A 155 -7.97 5.55 22.34
N GLY A 156 -7.96 4.22 22.47
CA GLY A 156 -6.74 3.46 22.74
C GLY A 156 -5.94 3.27 21.46
N TRP A 157 -4.62 3.22 21.61
CA TRP A 157 -3.68 2.86 20.56
C TRP A 157 -2.44 2.20 21.16
N GLU A 158 -1.92 1.22 20.45
CA GLU A 158 -0.77 0.41 20.88
C GLU A 158 0.19 0.18 19.71
N GLN A 159 1.48 0.26 20.02
CA GLN A 159 2.59 0.08 19.08
C GLN A 159 3.55 -0.97 19.62
N PHE A 160 3.86 -1.97 18.80
CA PHE A 160 4.90 -2.97 19.05
C PHE A 160 6.15 -2.56 18.27
N ILE A 161 7.22 -2.23 18.99
CA ILE A 161 8.33 -1.46 18.44
C ILE A 161 9.62 -2.26 18.55
N PHE A 162 10.39 -2.28 17.47
CA PHE A 162 11.85 -2.43 17.54
C PHE A 162 12.49 -1.11 17.14
N ALA A 163 13.17 -0.46 18.08
CA ALA A 163 13.91 0.78 17.85
C ALA A 163 15.40 0.48 17.78
N ASN A 164 16.08 0.93 16.73
CA ASN A 164 17.52 0.83 16.57
C ASN A 164 18.11 2.25 16.56
N ASN A 165 19.06 2.53 17.45
CA ASN A 165 19.64 3.88 17.59
C ASN A 165 20.97 4.06 16.81
N GLY A 166 21.33 3.07 15.99
CA GLY A 166 22.60 2.99 15.26
C GLY A 166 23.74 2.25 15.99
N THR A 167 23.63 2.05 17.31
CA THR A 167 24.62 1.35 18.15
C THR A 167 24.06 0.16 18.93
N SER A 168 22.76 0.16 19.19
CA SER A 168 22.01 -0.88 19.90
C SER A 168 20.53 -0.82 19.54
N GLY A 169 19.83 -1.93 19.71
CA GLY A 169 18.39 -2.03 19.51
C GLY A 169 17.61 -2.33 20.79
N LEU A 170 16.33 -1.98 20.79
CA LEU A 170 15.42 -2.26 21.90
C LEU A 170 14.03 -2.66 21.37
N SER A 171 13.49 -3.77 21.88
CA SER A 171 12.15 -4.24 21.58
C SER A 171 11.21 -3.95 22.74
N PHE A 172 10.16 -3.14 22.53
CA PHE A 172 9.24 -2.70 23.59
C PHE A 172 7.85 -2.37 23.03
N ILE A 173 6.91 -2.07 23.93
CA ILE A 173 5.53 -1.69 23.58
C ILE A 173 5.31 -0.25 24.02
N GLN A 174 4.64 0.55 23.20
CA GLN A 174 4.16 1.87 23.57
C GLN A 174 2.64 1.94 23.48
N TYR A 175 2.03 2.48 24.52
CA TYR A 175 0.60 2.55 24.74
C TYR A 175 0.17 4.01 24.75
N TRP A 176 -0.98 4.29 24.17
CA TRP A 176 -1.48 5.65 23.98
C TRP A 176 -2.97 5.76 24.27
N LEU A 177 -3.33 6.87 24.91
CA LEU A 177 -4.70 7.39 24.99
C LEU A 177 -4.75 8.64 24.12
N ILE A 178 -5.33 8.48 22.93
CA ILE A 178 -5.48 9.54 21.94
C ILE A 178 -6.67 10.41 22.34
N PHE A 179 -6.55 11.75 22.25
CA PHE A 179 -7.58 12.71 22.66
C PHE A 179 -8.08 12.48 24.10
N TYR A 180 -7.19 12.19 25.05
CA TYR A 180 -7.58 12.00 26.46
C TYR A 180 -8.02 13.31 27.13
N ASN A 181 -7.42 14.43 26.71
CA ASN A 181 -7.87 15.80 27.01
C ASN A 181 -8.13 16.12 28.50
N THR A 182 -7.39 15.47 29.41
CA THR A 182 -7.34 15.75 30.85
C THR A 182 -6.02 15.24 31.43
N THR A 183 -5.79 15.41 32.73
CA THR A 183 -4.57 14.95 33.41
C THR A 183 -4.35 13.46 33.19
N CYS A 184 -3.19 13.10 32.64
CA CYS A 184 -2.88 11.71 32.30
C CYS A 184 -2.91 10.78 33.53
N PRO A 185 -3.32 9.50 33.36
CA PRO A 185 -3.34 8.55 34.46
C PRO A 185 -1.97 8.36 35.11
N ALA A 186 -1.95 7.86 36.35
CA ALA A 186 -0.70 7.73 37.12
C ALA A 186 0.40 6.97 36.36
N GLY A 187 1.54 7.64 36.19
CA GLY A 187 2.75 7.17 35.51
C GLY A 187 2.62 7.01 33.99
N TRP A 188 1.62 7.63 33.39
CA TRP A 188 1.61 7.99 31.98
C TRP A 188 2.28 9.35 31.79
N PHE A 189 2.91 9.53 30.63
CA PHE A 189 3.47 10.79 30.19
C PHE A 189 2.42 11.58 29.42
N THR A 190 2.49 12.91 29.49
CA THR A 190 1.63 13.81 28.72
C THR A 190 2.31 14.19 27.42
N TYR A 191 1.56 14.13 26.32
CA TYR A 191 1.94 14.69 25.03
C TYR A 191 0.78 15.51 24.48
N THR A 192 0.81 16.83 24.68
CA THR A 192 -0.32 17.74 24.35
C THR A 192 -1.62 17.29 25.03
N ILE A 193 -2.65 16.89 24.27
CA ILE A 193 -3.94 16.35 24.74
C ILE A 193 -3.98 14.81 24.80
N HIS A 194 -2.83 14.16 24.56
CA HIS A 194 -2.67 12.71 24.55
C HIS A 194 -1.89 12.25 25.79
N CYS A 195 -2.04 10.98 26.13
CA CYS A 195 -1.25 10.32 27.15
C CYS A 195 -0.55 9.11 26.56
N TYR A 196 0.70 8.83 26.97
CA TYR A 196 1.40 7.62 26.56
C TYR A 196 2.22 7.00 27.68
N ARG A 197 2.54 5.71 27.52
CA ARG A 197 3.39 4.96 28.44
C ARG A 197 4.08 3.83 27.68
N ASN A 198 5.29 3.47 28.08
CA ASN A 198 5.98 2.29 27.57
C ASN A 198 5.70 1.05 28.43
N SER A 199 5.95 -0.13 27.88
CA SER A 199 6.13 -1.35 28.68
C SER A 199 7.17 -1.11 29.77
N PRO A 200 7.05 -1.76 30.96
CA PRO A 200 7.98 -1.54 32.08
C PRO A 200 9.45 -1.80 31.72
N THR A 201 9.67 -2.71 30.78
CA THR A 201 10.98 -3.10 30.26
C THR A 201 10.94 -3.19 28.74
N GLY A 202 12.11 -3.01 28.11
CA GLY A 202 12.37 -3.37 26.71
C GLY A 202 13.46 -4.45 26.64
N ALA A 203 13.28 -5.44 25.76
CA ALA A 203 14.28 -6.47 25.52
C ALA A 203 15.44 -5.90 24.70
N VAL A 204 16.67 -6.03 25.20
CA VAL A 204 17.86 -5.54 24.51
C VAL A 204 18.15 -6.43 23.30
N VAL A 205 18.23 -5.81 22.13
CA VAL A 205 18.57 -6.45 20.85
C VAL A 205 19.90 -5.86 20.38
N PRO A 206 20.87 -6.66 19.88
CA PRO A 206 22.08 -6.13 19.28
C PRO A 206 21.77 -5.15 18.14
N ASN A 207 22.68 -4.21 17.84
CA ASN A 207 22.54 -3.31 16.69
C ASN A 207 22.19 -4.09 15.43
N GLN A 208 21.18 -3.63 14.70
CA GLN A 208 20.78 -4.21 13.42
C GLN A 208 21.05 -3.21 12.30
N PRO A 209 22.22 -3.30 11.61
CA PRO A 209 22.44 -2.54 10.39
C PRO A 209 21.29 -2.76 9.41
N ILE A 210 20.89 -1.73 8.67
CA ILE A 210 19.73 -1.83 7.76
C ILE A 210 19.93 -2.87 6.65
N THR A 211 21.18 -3.20 6.31
CA THR A 211 21.51 -4.30 5.39
C THR A 211 21.05 -5.67 5.89
N ASN A 212 20.71 -5.82 7.19
CA ASN A 212 20.16 -7.03 7.77
C ASN A 212 18.62 -7.09 7.77
N LEU A 213 17.94 -6.11 7.17
CA LEU A 213 16.47 -5.95 7.26
C LEU A 213 15.70 -7.21 6.84
N ALA A 214 16.16 -7.95 5.83
CA ALA A 214 15.53 -9.19 5.36
C ALA A 214 15.43 -10.29 6.45
N ASN A 215 16.27 -10.23 7.48
CA ASN A 215 16.27 -11.18 8.59
C ASN A 215 15.43 -10.70 9.80
N LEU A 216 14.87 -9.49 9.74
CA LEU A 216 14.12 -8.89 10.84
C LEU A 216 12.62 -9.16 10.73
N LYS A 217 11.99 -9.42 11.88
CA LYS A 217 10.53 -9.50 12.02
C LYS A 217 10.10 -8.93 13.36
N VAL A 218 8.92 -8.30 13.40
CA VAL A 218 8.29 -7.85 14.65
C VAL A 218 6.93 -8.52 14.79
N SER A 219 6.69 -9.18 15.92
CA SER A 219 5.41 -9.80 16.25
C SER A 219 4.82 -9.12 17.48
N GLY A 220 3.60 -8.62 17.37
CA GLY A 220 2.85 -7.99 18.45
C GLY A 220 1.66 -8.85 18.83
N THR A 221 1.50 -9.18 20.09
CA THR A 221 0.36 -9.97 20.60
C THR A 221 -0.40 -9.14 21.63
N ALA A 222 -1.71 -8.97 21.45
CA ALA A 222 -2.61 -8.34 22.40
C ALA A 222 -3.56 -9.41 22.97
N ASN A 223 -3.51 -9.65 24.28
CA ASN A 223 -4.39 -10.59 24.96
C ASN A 223 -5.01 -9.94 26.20
N PRO A 224 -6.18 -10.40 26.66
CA PRO A 224 -6.84 -9.82 27.84
C PRO A 224 -5.98 -9.74 29.11
N GLY A 225 -5.02 -10.66 29.27
CA GLY A 225 -4.15 -10.73 30.45
C GLY A 225 -2.81 -10.01 30.34
N SER A 226 -2.24 -9.86 29.14
CA SER A 226 -0.93 -9.24 28.90
C SER A 226 -0.66 -9.14 27.40
N ASP A 227 -0.07 -8.01 26.98
CA ASP A 227 0.46 -7.88 25.62
C ASP A 227 1.93 -8.28 25.58
N SER A 228 2.46 -8.45 24.38
CA SER A 228 3.88 -8.74 24.20
C SER A 228 4.36 -8.35 22.83
N VAL A 229 5.64 -7.98 22.76
CA VAL A 229 6.37 -7.80 21.51
C VAL A 229 7.45 -8.87 21.42
N THR A 230 7.69 -9.38 20.22
CA THR A 230 8.82 -10.26 19.90
C THR A 230 9.52 -9.75 18.65
N THR A 231 10.80 -9.44 18.75
CA THR A 231 11.65 -9.11 17.61
C THR A 231 12.49 -10.33 17.25
N PHE A 232 12.44 -10.74 15.99
CA PHE A 232 13.28 -11.79 15.44
C PHE A 232 14.45 -11.18 14.68
N VAL A 233 15.64 -11.73 14.91
CA VAL A 233 16.87 -11.46 14.17
C VAL A 233 17.37 -12.79 13.65
N GLY A 234 16.95 -13.17 12.44
CA GLY A 234 17.24 -14.47 11.85
C GLY A 234 16.78 -15.62 12.75
N LEU A 235 17.74 -16.25 13.44
CA LEU A 235 17.57 -17.41 14.32
C LEU A 235 17.52 -17.07 15.81
N THR A 236 17.45 -15.79 16.17
CA THR A 236 17.28 -15.34 17.56
C THR A 236 15.99 -14.55 17.71
N ALA A 237 15.24 -14.83 18.77
CA ALA A 237 14.03 -14.09 19.15
C ALA A 237 14.29 -13.35 20.45
N TYR A 238 13.80 -12.12 20.58
CA TYR A 238 13.88 -11.28 21.77
C TYR A 238 12.47 -10.82 22.13
N THR A 239 12.03 -10.99 23.38
CA THR A 239 10.67 -10.65 23.80
C THR A 239 10.63 -9.99 25.16
N THR A 240 9.62 -9.14 25.35
CA THR A 240 9.22 -8.60 26.64
C THR A 240 7.70 -8.55 26.72
N ALA A 241 7.17 -8.66 27.94
CA ALA A 241 5.74 -8.58 28.22
C ALA A 241 5.31 -7.15 28.58
N GLY A 242 4.06 -6.83 28.29
CA GLY A 242 3.38 -5.57 28.58
C GLY A 242 2.14 -5.76 29.46
N GLY A 243 1.47 -4.64 29.77
CA GLY A 243 0.45 -4.57 30.81
C GLY A 243 -1.01 -4.52 30.34
N ASN A 244 -1.31 -4.69 29.04
CA ASN A 244 -2.66 -4.52 28.48
C ASN A 244 -3.29 -3.16 28.82
N TYR A 245 -2.48 -2.11 28.82
CA TYR A 245 -2.85 -0.81 29.39
C TYR A 245 -3.97 -0.08 28.64
N VAL A 246 -4.22 -0.45 27.37
CA VAL A 246 -5.29 0.13 26.55
C VAL A 246 -6.35 -0.89 26.12
N ASN A 247 -6.24 -2.16 26.51
CA ASN A 247 -7.19 -3.21 26.14
C ASN A 247 -7.32 -3.46 24.62
N ALA A 248 -6.20 -3.56 23.91
CA ALA A 248 -6.19 -3.74 22.45
C ALA A 248 -6.89 -5.03 22.01
N ALA A 249 -6.86 -6.10 22.83
CA ALA A 249 -7.53 -7.37 22.53
C ALA A 249 -9.05 -7.26 22.30
N ALA A 250 -9.68 -6.18 22.79
CA ALA A 250 -11.11 -5.92 22.63
C ALA A 250 -11.45 -4.92 21.50
N GLY A 251 -10.44 -4.41 20.80
CA GLY A 251 -10.60 -3.28 19.88
C GLY A 251 -9.80 -3.36 18.58
N TRP A 252 -8.67 -4.07 18.54
CA TRP A 252 -7.72 -4.09 17.44
C TRP A 252 -8.28 -4.79 16.19
N LYS A 253 -8.41 -4.06 15.08
CA LYS A 253 -8.96 -4.56 13.81
C LYS A 253 -8.04 -4.34 12.62
N ILE A 254 -7.13 -3.38 12.68
CA ILE A 254 -6.23 -3.04 11.58
C ILE A 254 -4.80 -3.02 12.09
N ALA A 255 -3.89 -3.67 11.37
CA ALA A 255 -2.46 -3.68 11.67
C ALA A 255 -1.68 -2.92 10.58
N GLU A 256 -0.95 -1.89 10.97
CA GLU A 256 0.02 -1.16 10.17
C GLU A 256 1.42 -1.70 10.48
N PHE A 257 2.28 -1.89 9.47
CA PHE A 257 3.68 -2.22 9.72
C PHE A 257 4.59 -1.66 8.65
N ASN A 258 5.64 -0.96 9.08
CA ASN A 258 6.70 -0.54 8.19
C ASN A 258 8.01 -0.17 8.93
N VAL A 259 9.01 0.26 8.16
CA VAL A 259 10.22 0.93 8.64
C VAL A 259 9.99 2.43 8.70
N PHE A 260 10.24 3.03 9.86
CA PHE A 260 10.05 4.47 10.08
C PHE A 260 11.26 5.08 10.78
N GLY A 261 11.27 6.42 10.92
CA GLY A 261 12.26 7.10 11.75
C GLY A 261 12.22 6.61 13.20
N ASP A 262 13.32 6.77 13.94
CA ASP A 262 13.41 6.36 15.34
C ASP A 262 12.70 7.36 16.29
N GLY A 263 11.42 7.64 16.05
CA GLY A 263 10.54 8.44 16.89
C GLY A 263 10.43 9.92 16.53
N GLY A 264 9.61 10.65 17.30
CA GLY A 264 9.41 12.10 17.15
C GLY A 264 8.74 12.55 15.86
N GLY A 265 8.11 11.64 15.09
CA GLY A 265 7.53 11.94 13.79
C GLY A 265 8.57 12.09 12.67
N PHE A 266 9.82 11.66 12.87
CA PHE A 266 10.89 11.78 11.88
C PHE A 266 10.81 10.72 10.78
N ALA A 267 11.47 11.01 9.67
CA ALA A 267 11.62 10.09 8.55
C ALA A 267 12.83 9.15 8.74
N ALA A 268 12.67 7.88 8.37
CA ALA A 268 13.79 7.01 8.00
C ALA A 268 14.21 7.33 6.56
N ASN A 269 15.43 7.84 6.37
CA ASN A 269 15.93 8.24 5.06
C ASN A 269 16.81 7.13 4.47
N PHE A 270 16.25 6.37 3.54
CA PHE A 270 16.95 5.35 2.76
C PHE A 270 17.78 5.96 1.62
N ASN A 271 18.80 5.22 1.19
CA ASN A 271 19.58 5.56 0.00
C ASN A 271 18.73 5.47 -1.29
N PRO A 272 19.10 6.21 -2.35
CA PRO A 272 18.51 6.03 -3.68
C PRO A 272 18.61 4.58 -4.17
N GLY A 273 17.56 4.09 -4.82
CA GLY A 273 17.44 2.72 -5.33
C GLY A 273 16.97 1.69 -4.30
N ALA A 274 16.72 2.10 -3.05
CA ALA A 274 16.14 1.23 -2.03
C ALA A 274 14.73 0.77 -2.42
N SER A 275 14.46 -0.53 -2.24
CA SER A 275 13.18 -1.18 -2.52
C SER A 275 12.89 -2.27 -1.49
N LEU A 276 11.67 -2.26 -0.96
CA LEU A 276 11.18 -3.19 0.07
C LEU A 276 9.87 -3.82 -0.40
N THR A 277 9.72 -5.13 -0.18
CA THR A 277 8.41 -5.79 -0.18
C THR A 277 8.06 -6.14 1.26
N VAL A 278 7.23 -5.30 1.87
CA VAL A 278 6.77 -5.39 3.25
C VAL A 278 5.61 -6.37 3.34
N ARG A 279 5.64 -7.25 4.36
CA ARG A 279 4.57 -8.21 4.66
C ARG A 279 3.99 -7.91 6.04
N THR A 280 2.68 -7.71 6.08
CA THR A 280 1.91 -7.58 7.33
C THR A 280 0.92 -8.73 7.44
N ARG A 281 1.22 -9.69 8.32
CA ARG A 281 0.36 -10.84 8.61
C ARG A 281 -0.49 -10.57 9.84
N ILE A 282 -1.75 -10.97 9.81
CA ILE A 282 -2.67 -10.87 10.95
C ILE A 282 -3.17 -12.24 11.37
N ASN A 283 -3.42 -12.42 12.66
CA ASN A 283 -4.08 -13.59 13.23
C ASN A 283 -5.26 -13.08 14.06
N TYR A 284 -6.47 -13.42 13.61
CA TYR A 284 -7.74 -12.93 14.15
C TYR A 284 -8.76 -14.07 14.36
N GLY A 285 -8.32 -15.32 14.19
CA GLY A 285 -9.13 -16.53 14.34
C GLY A 285 -9.71 -17.07 13.04
N GLY A 286 -9.64 -16.32 11.94
CA GLY A 286 -10.01 -16.77 10.59
C GLY A 286 -8.80 -16.99 9.67
N THR A 287 -9.09 -17.47 8.45
CA THR A 287 -8.10 -17.78 7.40
C THR A 287 -8.30 -16.96 6.12
N ALA A 288 -9.36 -16.15 6.04
CA ALA A 288 -9.63 -15.32 4.86
C ALA A 288 -8.57 -14.21 4.75
N ALA A 289 -8.22 -13.85 3.51
CA ALA A 289 -7.25 -12.79 3.25
C ALA A 289 -7.66 -11.48 3.93
N PRO A 290 -6.71 -10.66 4.44
CA PRO A 290 -7.05 -9.39 5.05
C PRO A 290 -7.67 -8.45 4.03
N ILE A 291 -8.52 -7.55 4.53
CA ILE A 291 -8.95 -6.40 3.74
C ILE A 291 -7.79 -5.41 3.74
N CYS A 292 -7.31 -5.02 2.57
CA CYS A 292 -6.34 -3.93 2.46
C CYS A 292 -7.03 -2.61 2.77
N VAL A 293 -6.39 -1.74 3.56
CA VAL A 293 -6.81 -0.34 3.76
C VAL A 293 -5.64 0.62 3.56
N ALA A 294 -5.81 1.65 2.74
CA ALA A 294 -4.83 2.71 2.48
C ALA A 294 -4.89 3.76 3.60
N GLN A 295 -4.43 3.35 4.78
CA GLN A 295 -4.40 4.17 5.97
C GLN A 295 -3.21 3.77 6.86
N GLY A 296 -2.56 4.79 7.42
CA GLY A 296 -1.58 4.65 8.49
C GLY A 296 -2.00 5.31 9.82
N PHE A 297 -1.36 4.91 10.92
CA PHE A 297 -1.64 5.34 12.29
C PHE A 297 -0.42 6.01 12.96
N THR A 298 0.80 5.71 12.51
CA THR A 298 2.00 6.42 12.96
C THR A 298 2.13 7.81 12.35
N GLY A 299 2.76 8.72 13.09
CA GLY A 299 3.20 10.03 12.66
C GLY A 299 4.63 10.04 12.09
N GLU A 300 5.42 8.98 12.32
CA GLU A 300 6.71 8.80 11.65
C GLU A 300 6.54 8.46 10.16
N THR A 301 7.63 8.60 9.39
CA THR A 301 7.63 8.38 7.94
C THR A 301 8.88 7.64 7.47
N ASN A 302 8.93 7.29 6.19
CA ASN A 302 10.16 7.00 5.45
C ASN A 302 10.13 7.66 4.06
N ASN A 303 11.24 7.68 3.33
CA ASN A 303 11.35 8.34 2.01
C ASN A 303 11.07 7.41 0.81
N LEU A 304 10.38 6.30 1.01
CA LEU A 304 9.90 5.41 -0.03
C LEU A 304 8.46 5.77 -0.41
N SER A 305 8.04 5.35 -1.61
CA SER A 305 6.67 5.50 -2.09
C SER A 305 6.10 4.16 -2.55
N PHE A 306 4.78 4.02 -2.52
CA PHE A 306 4.10 2.80 -2.96
C PHE A 306 4.14 2.60 -4.46
N GLY A 307 4.26 1.34 -4.87
CA GLY A 307 4.22 0.92 -6.27
C GLY A 307 2.93 0.20 -6.63
N SER A 308 2.95 -0.37 -7.82
CA SER A 308 1.88 -1.05 -8.53
C SER A 308 2.31 -2.51 -8.79
N PRO A 309 1.56 -3.64 -8.61
CA PRO A 309 0.10 -3.93 -8.51
C PRO A 309 -0.45 -4.17 -7.06
N PRO A 310 -1.76 -4.45 -6.85
CA PRO A 310 -2.36 -4.71 -5.53
C PRO A 310 -1.65 -5.83 -4.75
N PRO A 311 -1.69 -5.83 -3.40
CA PRO A 311 -1.14 -6.90 -2.58
C PRO A 311 -1.67 -8.29 -2.98
N PRO A 312 -0.82 -9.22 -3.45
CA PRO A 312 -1.28 -10.57 -3.74
C PRO A 312 -1.63 -11.31 -2.44
N ALA A 313 -2.62 -12.20 -2.51
CA ALA A 313 -2.82 -13.18 -1.44
C ALA A 313 -1.60 -14.11 -1.39
N SER A 314 -0.89 -14.14 -0.26
CA SER A 314 0.33 -14.94 -0.13
C SER A 314 0.34 -15.80 1.13
N PRO A 315 0.52 -17.12 0.99
CA PRO A 315 0.91 -17.98 2.10
C PRO A 315 2.29 -17.58 2.66
N PRO A 316 2.56 -17.74 3.98
CA PRO A 316 1.58 -18.05 5.01
C PRO A 316 0.67 -16.84 5.28
N GLY A 317 -0.63 -17.03 5.03
CA GLY A 317 -1.67 -16.02 5.23
C GLY A 317 -2.40 -16.19 6.56
N PRO A 318 -3.29 -15.24 6.91
CA PRO A 318 -3.70 -14.11 6.09
C PRO A 318 -2.74 -12.91 6.24
N ALA A 319 -2.25 -12.37 5.12
CA ALA A 319 -1.30 -11.26 5.06
C ALA A 319 -1.55 -10.33 3.87
N ILE A 320 -1.09 -9.09 3.96
CA ILE A 320 -0.92 -8.17 2.84
C ILE A 320 0.57 -7.99 2.53
N LEU A 321 0.89 -7.83 1.25
CA LEU A 321 2.23 -7.55 0.74
C LEU A 321 2.24 -6.23 0.00
N VAL A 322 3.19 -5.36 0.32
CA VAL A 322 3.27 -4.02 -0.23
C VAL A 322 4.68 -3.78 -0.71
N THR A 323 4.83 -3.33 -1.97
CA THR A 323 6.15 -2.94 -2.49
C THR A 323 6.28 -1.43 -2.49
N GLU A 324 7.35 -0.96 -1.88
CA GLU A 324 7.72 0.46 -1.78
C GLU A 324 9.17 0.66 -2.19
N ASN A 325 9.47 1.77 -2.87
CA ASN A 325 10.83 2.10 -3.29
C ASN A 325 11.01 3.62 -3.49
N THR A 326 12.26 4.06 -3.70
CA THR A 326 12.59 5.49 -3.86
C THR A 326 12.21 6.10 -5.21
N THR A 327 11.87 5.28 -6.21
CA THR A 327 11.55 5.75 -7.58
C THR A 327 10.06 5.79 -7.87
N ASN A 328 9.26 5.14 -7.01
CA ASN A 328 7.82 5.11 -7.11
C ASN A 328 7.22 6.51 -6.88
N THR A 329 6.09 6.76 -7.55
CA THR A 329 5.39 8.05 -7.51
C THR A 329 3.88 7.87 -7.33
N SER A 330 3.45 6.81 -6.62
CA SER A 330 2.04 6.59 -6.24
C SER A 330 1.82 6.86 -4.75
N THR A 331 0.65 7.40 -4.41
CA THR A 331 0.11 7.38 -3.03
C THR A 331 -0.18 5.93 -2.64
N ALA A 332 -0.36 5.68 -1.34
CA ALA A 332 -0.96 4.44 -0.88
C ALA A 332 -2.31 4.22 -1.57
N ASN A 333 -2.45 3.07 -2.23
CA ASN A 333 -3.72 2.58 -2.74
C ASN A 333 -3.74 1.05 -2.62
N CYS A 334 -4.91 0.52 -2.26
CA CYS A 334 -5.08 -0.92 -2.08
C CYS A 334 -5.34 -1.66 -3.37
N ALA A 335 -5.81 -0.95 -4.38
CA ALA A 335 -5.81 -1.36 -5.77
C ALA A 335 -5.77 -0.12 -6.65
N TYR A 336 -5.37 -0.28 -7.91
CA TYR A 336 -5.51 0.78 -8.90
C TYR A 336 -5.81 0.20 -10.28
N ALA A 337 -6.29 1.07 -11.14
CA ALA A 337 -6.57 0.82 -12.55
C ALA A 337 -6.12 2.06 -13.35
N THR A 338 -5.85 1.91 -14.64
CA THR A 338 -5.31 2.99 -15.47
C THR A 338 -5.96 3.08 -16.84
N ALA A 339 -6.11 4.30 -17.35
CA ALA A 339 -6.47 4.58 -18.73
C ALA A 339 -5.41 5.55 -19.29
N VAL A 340 -4.43 5.01 -20.03
CA VAL A 340 -3.21 5.74 -20.43
C VAL A 340 -3.02 5.78 -21.93
N GLY A 341 -2.23 6.72 -22.41
CA GLY A 341 -1.84 6.80 -23.81
C GLY A 341 -3.01 7.12 -24.72
N ASP A 342 -3.07 6.41 -25.85
CA ASP A 342 -4.20 6.39 -26.76
C ASP A 342 -5.36 5.53 -26.23
N THR A 343 -5.55 5.51 -24.91
CA THR A 343 -6.69 4.89 -24.23
C THR A 343 -6.58 3.36 -24.12
N HIS A 344 -5.46 2.93 -23.57
CA HIS A 344 -5.24 1.58 -23.06
C HIS A 344 -5.81 1.46 -21.63
N GLU A 345 -6.87 0.67 -21.49
CA GLU A 345 -7.52 0.40 -20.21
C GLU A 345 -6.80 -0.77 -19.52
N ASN A 346 -6.46 -0.62 -18.25
CA ASN A 346 -5.96 -1.68 -17.39
C ASN A 346 -6.78 -1.69 -16.09
N THR A 347 -7.63 -2.69 -15.94
CA THR A 347 -8.64 -2.71 -14.86
C THR A 347 -8.04 -3.03 -13.49
N PHE A 348 -8.83 -2.86 -12.42
CA PHE A 348 -8.41 -3.20 -11.05
C PHE A 348 -8.00 -4.67 -10.85
N SER A 349 -8.49 -5.59 -11.71
CA SER A 349 -8.09 -7.00 -11.70
C SER A 349 -6.93 -7.32 -12.65
N GLY A 350 -6.38 -6.32 -13.35
CA GLY A 350 -5.25 -6.48 -14.26
C GLY A 350 -5.61 -6.94 -15.68
N LEU A 351 -6.85 -6.71 -16.13
CA LEU A 351 -7.25 -6.92 -17.51
C LEU A 351 -6.80 -5.71 -18.35
N ALA A 352 -5.93 -5.93 -19.32
CA ALA A 352 -5.59 -4.93 -20.33
C ALA A 352 -6.51 -5.05 -21.55
N TYR A 353 -7.06 -3.95 -22.05
CA TYR A 353 -7.79 -3.89 -23.32
C TYR A 353 -7.81 -2.47 -23.90
N ASP A 354 -8.00 -2.34 -25.22
CA ASP A 354 -7.98 -1.03 -25.90
C ASP A 354 -9.41 -0.50 -26.09
N PHE A 355 -9.66 0.76 -25.74
CA PHE A 355 -10.99 1.39 -25.82
C PHE A 355 -10.98 2.74 -26.54
N GLN A 356 -11.04 2.70 -27.87
CA GLN A 356 -10.81 3.86 -28.74
C GLN A 356 -12.06 4.73 -29.02
N ALA A 357 -13.10 4.61 -28.21
CA ALA A 357 -14.32 5.42 -28.40
C ALA A 357 -14.09 6.87 -27.96
N SER A 358 -14.82 7.81 -28.57
CA SER A 358 -14.82 9.24 -28.18
C SER A 358 -16.12 9.61 -27.48
N GLY A 359 -16.03 10.40 -26.41
CA GLY A 359 -17.13 10.90 -25.57
C GLY A 359 -16.76 10.93 -24.08
N ASP A 360 -17.73 11.18 -23.22
CA ASP A 360 -17.55 11.10 -21.76
C ASP A 360 -17.94 9.71 -21.28
N PHE A 361 -17.11 9.08 -20.44
CA PHE A 361 -17.33 7.72 -19.95
C PHE A 361 -17.12 7.62 -18.44
N VAL A 362 -17.85 6.71 -17.80
CA VAL A 362 -17.58 6.31 -16.42
C VAL A 362 -16.43 5.29 -16.41
N GLU A 363 -15.28 5.70 -15.88
CA GLU A 363 -14.12 4.82 -15.73
C GLU A 363 -14.29 3.92 -14.52
N ALA A 364 -14.67 4.50 -13.40
CA ALA A 364 -14.87 3.78 -12.16
C ALA A 364 -15.94 4.46 -11.31
N ARG A 365 -16.81 3.68 -10.70
CA ARG A 365 -17.72 4.14 -9.65
C ARG A 365 -17.90 3.09 -8.57
N THR A 366 -18.09 3.54 -7.35
CA THR A 366 -18.36 2.70 -6.18
C THR A 366 -19.75 3.01 -5.63
N GLY A 367 -20.32 2.08 -4.86
CA GLY A 367 -21.57 2.33 -4.12
C GLY A 367 -21.45 3.38 -3.01
N THR A 368 -20.24 3.82 -2.67
CA THR A 368 -19.94 4.78 -1.59
C THR A 368 -19.95 6.25 -2.06
N GLY A 369 -20.31 6.51 -3.32
CA GLY A 369 -20.40 7.86 -3.87
C GLY A 369 -19.06 8.41 -4.38
N PHE A 370 -18.11 7.54 -4.72
CA PHE A 370 -16.91 7.87 -5.50
C PHE A 370 -17.16 7.49 -6.98
N GLU A 371 -16.95 8.43 -7.88
CA GLU A 371 -17.07 8.24 -9.33
C GLU A 371 -15.94 8.98 -10.05
N VAL A 372 -15.39 8.37 -11.09
CA VAL A 372 -14.38 8.94 -12.00
C VAL A 372 -14.91 8.83 -13.43
N GLN A 373 -14.81 9.95 -14.16
CA GLN A 373 -15.13 10.02 -15.58
C GLN A 373 -13.93 10.54 -16.38
N ALA A 374 -13.80 10.09 -17.62
CA ALA A 374 -12.86 10.65 -18.59
C ALA A 374 -13.57 11.08 -19.88
N ARG A 375 -13.08 12.18 -20.47
CA ARG A 375 -13.46 12.65 -21.79
C ARG A 375 -12.43 12.16 -22.80
N LYS A 376 -12.83 11.17 -23.59
CA LYS A 376 -12.04 10.60 -24.68
C LYS A 376 -12.32 11.36 -25.98
N VAL A 377 -11.29 11.79 -26.69
CA VAL A 377 -11.39 12.57 -27.95
C VAL A 377 -10.65 11.84 -29.06
N SER A 378 -11.23 11.79 -30.25
CA SER A 378 -10.64 11.08 -31.39
C SER A 378 -9.33 11.73 -31.88
N GLY A 379 -8.38 10.90 -32.31
CA GLY A 379 -7.16 11.32 -32.99
C GLY A 379 -7.36 11.75 -34.46
N ALA A 380 -8.60 11.79 -34.95
CA ALA A 380 -8.92 12.22 -36.31
C ALA A 380 -8.43 13.66 -36.63
N PRO A 381 -8.02 13.95 -37.88
CA PRO A 381 -8.02 13.04 -39.02
C PRO A 381 -6.77 12.15 -39.11
N THR A 382 -5.73 12.40 -38.31
CA THR A 382 -4.44 11.70 -38.40
C THR A 382 -4.53 10.24 -37.95
N TRP A 383 -5.21 10.01 -36.83
CA TRP A 383 -5.38 8.69 -36.21
C TRP A 383 -6.87 8.50 -35.87
N PRO A 384 -7.75 8.30 -36.88
CA PRO A 384 -9.19 8.34 -36.69
C PRO A 384 -9.76 7.17 -35.88
N ASP A 385 -9.02 6.06 -35.82
CA ASP A 385 -9.37 4.87 -35.06
C ASP A 385 -8.71 4.83 -33.66
N THR A 386 -8.10 5.94 -33.22
CA THR A 386 -7.59 6.10 -31.85
C THR A 386 -8.28 7.24 -31.11
N SER A 387 -8.19 7.25 -29.79
CA SER A 387 -8.68 8.32 -28.93
C SER A 387 -7.73 8.58 -27.76
N VAL A 388 -7.82 9.77 -27.16
CA VAL A 388 -7.04 10.12 -25.97
C VAL A 388 -7.92 10.73 -24.90
N ASN A 389 -7.54 10.55 -23.64
CA ASN A 389 -8.12 11.28 -22.53
C ASN A 389 -7.71 12.77 -22.61
N SER A 390 -8.68 13.66 -22.80
CA SER A 390 -8.46 15.12 -22.86
C SER A 390 -8.83 15.85 -21.56
N CYS A 391 -9.62 15.18 -20.72
CA CYS A 391 -10.11 15.69 -19.46
C CYS A 391 -10.52 14.53 -18.57
N VAL A 392 -10.25 14.62 -17.27
CA VAL A 392 -10.66 13.62 -16.29
C VAL A 392 -11.24 14.31 -15.07
N GLY A 393 -12.18 13.67 -14.39
CA GLY A 393 -12.80 14.25 -13.22
C GLY A 393 -13.35 13.21 -12.28
N THR A 394 -13.34 13.55 -11.00
CA THR A 394 -13.90 12.72 -9.95
C THR A 394 -14.97 13.47 -9.16
N ARG A 395 -15.98 12.74 -8.70
CA ARG A 395 -16.95 13.18 -7.68
C ARG A 395 -16.80 12.27 -6.47
N THR A 396 -16.70 12.88 -5.29
CA THR A 396 -16.74 12.17 -4.02
C THR A 396 -17.57 12.95 -3.01
N GLY A 397 -18.63 12.32 -2.51
CA GLY A 397 -19.68 13.02 -1.77
C GLY A 397 -20.26 14.18 -2.59
N SER A 398 -20.19 15.40 -2.06
CA SER A 398 -20.66 16.61 -2.74
C SER A 398 -19.58 17.34 -3.53
N THR A 399 -18.31 16.93 -3.42
CA THR A 399 -17.17 17.61 -4.06
C THR A 399 -16.88 16.98 -5.42
N SER A 400 -16.80 17.80 -6.47
CA SER A 400 -16.26 17.39 -7.76
C SER A 400 -14.96 18.12 -8.07
N VAL A 401 -14.00 17.39 -8.62
CA VAL A 401 -12.70 17.90 -9.05
C VAL A 401 -12.44 17.44 -10.48
N VAL A 402 -12.14 18.37 -11.38
CA VAL A 402 -11.88 18.09 -12.80
C VAL A 402 -10.54 18.67 -13.20
N VAL A 403 -9.76 17.89 -13.94
CA VAL A 403 -8.46 18.25 -14.49
C VAL A 403 -8.53 18.15 -16.01
N ALA A 404 -8.18 19.25 -16.69
CA ALA A 404 -8.17 19.34 -18.15
C ALA A 404 -6.78 19.70 -18.68
N LEU A 405 -6.54 19.47 -19.97
CA LEU A 405 -5.35 19.93 -20.69
C LEU A 405 -5.11 21.45 -20.51
N GLY A 406 -3.84 21.86 -20.65
CA GLY A 406 -3.43 23.22 -20.29
C GLY A 406 -3.35 23.41 -18.77
N PRO A 407 -2.87 22.35 -18.08
CA PRO A 407 -3.21 21.90 -16.72
C PRO A 407 -4.21 22.81 -15.96
N LYS A 408 -5.51 22.70 -16.32
CA LYS A 408 -6.58 23.48 -15.69
C LYS A 408 -7.29 22.64 -14.65
N LEU A 409 -7.50 23.22 -13.47
CA LEU A 409 -8.21 22.61 -12.36
C LEU A 409 -9.56 23.30 -12.15
N TYR A 410 -10.61 22.51 -11.96
CA TYR A 410 -11.93 22.98 -11.61
C TYR A 410 -12.43 22.24 -10.37
N VAL A 411 -12.94 22.99 -9.39
CA VAL A 411 -13.58 22.44 -8.19
C VAL A 411 -15.03 22.87 -8.20
N ASN A 412 -15.96 21.92 -8.13
CA ASN A 412 -17.40 22.15 -8.21
C ASN A 412 -17.80 22.99 -9.43
N GLY A 413 -17.16 22.72 -10.58
CA GLY A 413 -17.37 23.42 -11.85
C GLY A 413 -16.71 24.81 -11.95
N ARG A 414 -16.02 25.29 -10.92
CA ARG A 414 -15.37 26.61 -10.91
C ARG A 414 -13.86 26.51 -11.15
N PRO A 415 -13.27 27.33 -12.03
CA PRO A 415 -11.82 27.40 -12.18
C PRO A 415 -11.15 27.65 -10.83
N THR A 416 -10.14 26.85 -10.49
CA THR A 416 -9.45 26.90 -9.20
C THR A 416 -7.95 26.92 -9.43
N ALA A 417 -7.26 27.91 -8.86
CA ALA A 417 -5.82 28.03 -8.98
C ALA A 417 -5.11 27.06 -8.03
N LEU A 418 -4.20 26.25 -8.56
CA LEU A 418 -3.26 25.43 -7.79
C LEU A 418 -1.99 25.28 -8.61
N THR A 419 -0.96 26.09 -8.34
CA THR A 419 0.30 26.06 -9.09
C THR A 419 1.17 24.89 -8.69
N SER A 420 1.24 24.59 -7.39
CA SER A 420 1.91 23.42 -6.79
C SER A 420 1.42 23.26 -5.35
N GLY A 421 1.54 22.07 -4.78
CA GLY A 421 1.19 21.79 -3.39
C GLY A 421 -0.25 21.31 -3.21
N GLN A 422 -0.80 21.52 -2.02
CA GLN A 422 -2.04 20.90 -1.56
C GLN A 422 -3.19 21.92 -1.46
N LEU A 423 -4.38 21.50 -1.86
CA LEU A 423 -5.66 22.17 -1.63
C LEU A 423 -6.57 21.21 -0.84
N ALA A 424 -6.88 21.58 0.40
CA ALA A 424 -7.84 20.85 1.23
C ALA A 424 -9.27 21.33 0.95
N LEU A 425 -10.16 20.38 0.74
CA LEU A 425 -11.60 20.57 0.51
C LEU A 425 -12.37 19.68 1.50
N PRO A 426 -13.68 19.88 1.70
CA PRO A 426 -14.48 18.98 2.54
C PRO A 426 -14.40 17.53 2.04
N GLY A 427 -13.79 16.66 2.85
CA GLY A 427 -13.61 15.22 2.59
C GLY A 427 -12.67 14.86 1.43
N VAL A 428 -11.94 15.84 0.89
CA VAL A 428 -11.09 15.67 -0.30
C VAL A 428 -9.82 16.50 -0.18
N VAL A 429 -8.71 15.92 -0.60
CA VAL A 429 -7.45 16.63 -0.79
C VAL A 429 -7.08 16.57 -2.28
N VAL A 430 -6.72 17.72 -2.85
CA VAL A 430 -6.08 17.81 -4.16
C VAL A 430 -4.61 18.19 -3.97
N ASN A 431 -3.69 17.41 -4.51
CA ASN A 431 -2.27 17.70 -4.53
C ASN A 431 -1.79 17.89 -5.97
N ARG A 432 -0.92 18.86 -6.22
CA ARG A 432 -0.26 19.05 -7.51
C ARG A 432 1.25 19.05 -7.38
N SER A 433 1.90 18.15 -8.12
CA SER A 433 3.36 18.09 -8.28
C SER A 433 3.70 18.03 -9.76
N GLY A 434 4.43 19.03 -10.27
CA GLY A 434 4.70 19.15 -11.70
C GLY A 434 3.42 19.21 -12.54
N ASN A 435 3.28 18.26 -13.47
CA ASN A 435 2.11 18.06 -14.32
C ASN A 435 1.08 17.06 -13.75
N THR A 436 1.35 16.48 -12.58
CA THR A 436 0.48 15.49 -11.95
C THR A 436 -0.45 16.16 -10.93
N TYR A 437 -1.73 15.81 -11.00
CA TYR A 437 -2.74 16.11 -9.98
C TYR A 437 -3.19 14.81 -9.33
N THR A 438 -3.18 14.75 -8.00
CA THR A 438 -3.72 13.64 -7.23
C THR A 438 -4.88 14.15 -6.39
N VAL A 439 -6.07 13.58 -6.58
CA VAL A 439 -7.27 13.84 -5.77
C VAL A 439 -7.51 12.62 -4.90
N VAL A 440 -7.62 12.78 -3.58
CA VAL A 440 -7.81 11.68 -2.63
C VAL A 440 -8.93 12.03 -1.65
N ASN A 441 -9.84 11.10 -1.38
CA ASN A 441 -10.88 11.26 -0.36
C ASN A 441 -10.46 10.68 1.01
N ASP A 442 -11.27 10.90 2.04
CA ASP A 442 -11.00 10.40 3.39
C ASP A 442 -10.94 8.86 3.50
N ALA A 443 -11.54 8.14 2.56
CA ALA A 443 -11.50 6.68 2.49
C ALA A 443 -10.24 6.14 1.79
N GLY A 444 -9.44 7.01 1.17
CA GLY A 444 -8.25 6.66 0.38
C GLY A 444 -8.54 6.40 -1.11
N ASP A 445 -9.79 6.54 -1.58
CA ASP A 445 -10.08 6.47 -3.01
C ASP A 445 -9.51 7.69 -3.72
N SER A 446 -8.95 7.48 -4.90
CA SER A 446 -8.14 8.50 -5.56
C SER A 446 -8.27 8.53 -7.07
N MET A 447 -8.02 9.71 -7.63
CA MET A 447 -7.84 9.96 -9.05
C MET A 447 -6.49 10.68 -9.23
N LYS A 448 -5.57 10.08 -9.98
CA LYS A 448 -4.32 10.69 -10.44
C LYS A 448 -4.45 11.04 -11.92
N ALA A 449 -4.17 12.29 -12.26
CA ALA A 449 -4.18 12.82 -13.60
C ALA A 449 -2.79 13.35 -13.94
N GLU A 450 -2.06 12.69 -14.83
CA GLU A 450 -0.80 13.17 -15.36
C GLU A 450 -1.03 13.90 -16.68
N VAL A 451 -0.84 15.23 -16.67
CA VAL A 451 -1.20 16.08 -17.79
C VAL A 451 -0.03 16.17 -18.77
N ASN A 452 -0.11 15.42 -19.86
CA ASN A 452 0.81 15.51 -21.00
C ASN A 452 0.41 16.67 -21.93
N SER A 453 1.21 16.92 -22.97
CA SER A 453 0.94 18.01 -23.92
C SER A 453 -0.32 17.80 -24.74
N THR A 454 -0.66 16.53 -25.02
CA THR A 454 -1.75 16.14 -25.94
C THR A 454 -2.85 15.32 -25.27
N HIS A 455 -2.57 14.70 -24.12
CA HIS A 455 -3.47 13.78 -23.44
C HIS A 455 -3.25 13.83 -21.92
N ILE A 456 -4.10 13.11 -21.17
CA ILE A 456 -4.01 12.95 -19.73
C ILE A 456 -3.96 11.45 -19.42
N ASP A 457 -2.88 10.99 -18.80
CA ASP A 457 -2.84 9.63 -18.27
C ASP A 457 -3.62 9.58 -16.95
N LEU A 458 -4.60 8.69 -16.88
CA LEU A 458 -5.46 8.51 -15.73
C LEU A 458 -5.02 7.28 -14.93
N SER A 459 -4.91 7.45 -13.62
CA SER A 459 -4.94 6.33 -12.67
C SER A 459 -6.06 6.54 -11.66
N VAL A 460 -6.78 5.47 -11.34
CA VAL A 460 -7.82 5.45 -10.30
C VAL A 460 -7.38 4.49 -9.22
N GLY A 461 -7.33 4.93 -7.96
CA GLY A 461 -6.95 4.12 -6.81
C GLY A 461 -8.12 3.87 -5.87
N MET A 462 -8.17 2.69 -5.26
CA MET A 462 -9.13 2.34 -4.20
C MET A 462 -8.44 2.39 -2.84
N GLY A 463 -9.08 3.04 -1.87
CA GLY A 463 -8.57 3.09 -0.51
C GLY A 463 -8.81 1.81 0.28
N THR A 464 -9.72 0.94 -0.18
CA THR A 464 -9.99 -0.37 0.43
C THR A 464 -10.13 -1.44 -0.65
N TRP A 465 -9.52 -2.61 -0.45
CA TRP A 465 -9.62 -3.75 -1.38
C TRP A 465 -9.79 -5.09 -0.66
N PRO A 466 -10.64 -6.02 -1.15
CA PRO A 466 -11.52 -5.88 -2.32
C PRO A 466 -12.69 -4.92 -2.06
N THR A 467 -13.10 -4.19 -3.09
CA THR A 467 -14.27 -3.32 -3.11
C THR A 467 -15.03 -3.53 -4.41
N SER A 468 -16.36 -3.44 -4.38
CA SER A 468 -17.16 -3.51 -5.61
C SER A 468 -17.04 -2.19 -6.38
N VAL A 469 -16.42 -2.28 -7.56
CA VAL A 469 -16.28 -1.17 -8.52
C VAL A 469 -17.02 -1.56 -9.80
N ARG A 470 -17.63 -0.59 -10.47
CA ARG A 470 -18.18 -0.74 -11.83
C ARG A 470 -17.67 0.38 -12.74
N GLY A 471 -17.66 0.17 -14.05
CA GLY A 471 -17.16 1.12 -15.05
C GLY A 471 -16.22 0.44 -16.03
N LEU A 472 -15.60 1.22 -16.91
CA LEU A 472 -14.63 0.72 -17.90
C LEU A 472 -13.38 0.08 -17.25
N LEU A 473 -12.97 0.55 -16.07
CA LEU A 473 -11.80 0.06 -15.34
C LEU A 473 -12.10 -1.09 -14.37
N ALA A 474 -13.29 -1.69 -14.42
CA ALA A 474 -13.74 -2.65 -13.43
C ALA A 474 -14.14 -4.02 -14.01
N ASN A 475 -14.06 -5.04 -13.16
CA ASN A 475 -14.48 -6.40 -13.47
C ASN A 475 -15.54 -6.87 -12.47
N PRO A 476 -16.63 -7.53 -12.91
CA PRO A 476 -17.65 -8.05 -12.01
C PRO A 476 -17.05 -9.10 -11.07
N GLY A 477 -17.22 -8.89 -9.76
CA GLY A 477 -16.66 -9.79 -8.74
C GLY A 477 -15.12 -9.86 -8.73
N ASN A 478 -14.44 -8.87 -9.31
CA ASN A 478 -12.99 -8.85 -9.53
C ASN A 478 -12.47 -10.00 -10.41
N ASP A 479 -13.33 -10.61 -11.22
CA ASP A 479 -12.97 -11.67 -12.17
C ASP A 479 -12.34 -11.06 -13.43
N VAL A 480 -11.01 -11.15 -13.55
CA VAL A 480 -10.22 -10.59 -14.66
C VAL A 480 -10.71 -11.03 -16.05
N THR A 481 -11.41 -12.17 -16.14
CA THR A 481 -11.90 -12.72 -17.41
C THR A 481 -13.21 -12.09 -17.90
N LYS A 482 -13.76 -11.12 -17.17
CA LYS A 482 -15.11 -10.58 -17.42
C LYS A 482 -15.17 -9.07 -17.43
N LEU A 483 -16.10 -8.54 -18.21
CA LEU A 483 -16.52 -7.14 -18.20
C LEU A 483 -18.04 -7.07 -17.97
N GLU A 484 -18.52 -6.02 -17.30
CA GLU A 484 -19.93 -5.80 -16.99
C GLU A 484 -20.42 -4.47 -17.58
N ALA A 485 -21.47 -4.50 -18.40
CA ALA A 485 -22.15 -3.30 -18.88
C ALA A 485 -22.92 -2.59 -17.76
N ALA A 486 -23.29 -1.33 -17.96
CA ALA A 486 -23.99 -0.54 -16.95
C ALA A 486 -25.34 -1.14 -16.50
N ASP A 487 -25.99 -1.90 -17.38
CA ASP A 487 -27.26 -2.60 -17.13
C ASP A 487 -27.10 -3.96 -16.41
N GLY A 488 -25.87 -4.40 -16.14
CA GLY A 488 -25.56 -5.65 -15.47
C GLY A 488 -25.29 -6.83 -16.42
N THR A 489 -25.33 -6.63 -17.74
CA THR A 489 -24.93 -7.66 -18.71
C THR A 489 -23.45 -7.98 -18.57
N VAL A 490 -23.10 -9.26 -18.40
CA VAL A 490 -21.71 -9.73 -18.22
C VAL A 490 -21.20 -10.40 -19.49
N PHE A 491 -20.00 -10.02 -19.91
CA PHE A 491 -19.28 -10.55 -21.06
C PHE A 491 -18.03 -11.29 -20.62
N ASN A 492 -17.66 -12.35 -21.34
CA ASN A 492 -16.33 -12.94 -21.24
C ASN A 492 -15.39 -12.24 -22.23
N VAL A 493 -14.15 -12.02 -21.85
CA VAL A 493 -13.12 -11.48 -22.75
C VAL A 493 -12.48 -12.59 -23.60
N PRO A 494 -12.06 -12.31 -24.86
CA PRO A 494 -12.18 -11.03 -25.56
C PRO A 494 -13.62 -10.76 -26.06
N LEU A 495 -14.03 -9.50 -26.03
CA LEU A 495 -15.32 -9.07 -26.61
C LEU A 495 -15.22 -8.96 -28.13
N SER A 496 -16.34 -9.18 -28.83
CA SER A 496 -16.43 -8.79 -30.24
C SER A 496 -16.36 -7.26 -30.37
N PHE A 497 -15.94 -6.75 -31.54
CA PHE A 497 -15.92 -5.31 -31.79
C PHE A 497 -17.29 -4.65 -31.55
N ASN A 498 -18.36 -5.31 -32.00
CA ASN A 498 -19.72 -4.81 -31.80
C ASN A 498 -20.08 -4.77 -30.30
N ASP A 499 -19.79 -5.82 -29.55
CA ASP A 499 -20.13 -5.86 -28.13
C ASP A 499 -19.31 -4.84 -27.33
N LEU A 500 -18.03 -4.68 -27.65
CA LEU A 500 -17.14 -3.71 -27.00
C LEU A 500 -17.64 -2.27 -27.18
N TYR A 501 -17.98 -1.87 -28.40
CA TYR A 501 -18.27 -0.47 -28.71
C TYR A 501 -19.76 -0.10 -28.70
N ASN A 502 -20.63 -0.98 -29.21
CA ASN A 502 -22.06 -0.67 -29.37
C ASN A 502 -22.93 -1.14 -28.20
N VAL A 503 -22.42 -2.04 -27.34
CA VAL A 503 -23.15 -2.55 -26.17
C VAL A 503 -22.44 -2.11 -24.88
N TYR A 504 -21.27 -2.67 -24.60
CA TYR A 504 -20.50 -2.40 -23.38
C TYR A 504 -20.09 -0.94 -23.26
N GLY A 505 -19.33 -0.42 -24.21
CA GLY A 505 -18.84 0.97 -24.20
C GLY A 505 -19.97 1.99 -24.23
N GLN A 506 -21.00 1.74 -25.06
CA GLN A 506 -22.19 2.59 -25.11
C GLN A 506 -22.95 2.62 -23.77
N SER A 507 -22.99 1.51 -23.03
CA SER A 507 -23.65 1.47 -21.72
C SER A 507 -22.96 2.35 -20.67
N TRP A 508 -21.64 2.56 -20.81
CA TRP A 508 -20.83 3.36 -19.89
C TRP A 508 -20.65 4.82 -20.33
N ARG A 509 -21.20 5.18 -21.49
CA ARG A 509 -21.19 6.55 -22.00
C ARG A 509 -22.08 7.44 -21.15
N VAL A 510 -21.53 8.57 -20.71
CA VAL A 510 -22.21 9.53 -19.84
C VAL A 510 -23.04 10.51 -20.69
N PRO A 511 -24.34 10.67 -20.42
CA PRO A 511 -25.16 11.69 -21.07
C PRO A 511 -24.68 13.11 -20.74
N PRO A 512 -24.81 14.09 -21.64
CA PRO A 512 -24.37 15.47 -21.41
C PRO A 512 -24.99 16.14 -20.16
N THR A 513 -26.16 15.70 -19.72
CA THR A 513 -26.84 16.23 -18.52
C THR A 513 -26.27 15.69 -17.21
N SER A 514 -25.47 14.61 -17.27
CA SER A 514 -24.96 13.88 -16.10
C SER A 514 -23.44 13.92 -15.98
N THR A 515 -22.75 14.53 -16.96
CA THR A 515 -21.29 14.58 -17.00
C THR A 515 -20.70 15.46 -15.90
N LEU A 516 -19.57 15.01 -15.34
CA LEU A 516 -18.71 15.83 -14.48
C LEU A 516 -17.90 16.84 -15.28
N LEU A 517 -17.77 16.61 -16.58
CA LEU A 517 -16.75 17.18 -17.45
C LEU A 517 -17.25 18.39 -18.24
N THR A 518 -18.35 19.01 -17.82
CA THR A 518 -18.90 20.24 -18.46
C THR A 518 -17.90 21.39 -18.45
N ALA A 519 -17.01 21.43 -17.46
CA ALA A 519 -15.98 22.46 -17.33
C ALA A 519 -14.81 22.29 -18.34
N CYS A 520 -14.68 21.12 -18.96
CA CYS A 520 -13.64 20.85 -19.92
C CYS A 520 -13.92 21.59 -21.24
N SER A 521 -12.90 22.23 -21.80
CA SER A 521 -13.00 22.92 -23.09
C SER A 521 -13.17 21.95 -24.26
N GLY A 522 -13.73 22.45 -25.37
CA GLY A 522 -13.95 21.68 -26.60
C GLY A 522 -15.40 21.19 -26.74
N GLN A 523 -15.82 20.93 -27.97
CA GLN A 523 -17.11 20.30 -28.23
C GLN A 523 -17.01 18.82 -27.89
N LEU A 524 -18.03 18.30 -27.18
CA LEU A 524 -18.15 16.88 -26.93
C LEU A 524 -18.32 16.14 -28.26
N GLN A 525 -17.34 15.32 -28.61
CA GLN A 525 -17.40 14.43 -29.77
C GLN A 525 -17.85 13.05 -29.31
N ILE A 526 -18.84 12.49 -29.99
CA ILE A 526 -19.36 11.14 -29.70
C ILE A 526 -19.15 10.29 -30.94
N GLY A 527 -18.44 9.18 -30.78
CA GLY A 527 -18.17 8.25 -31.87
C GLY A 527 -17.46 6.98 -31.39
N ASN A 528 -17.46 5.98 -32.28
CA ASN A 528 -16.71 4.74 -32.13
C ASN A 528 -15.65 4.70 -33.24
N PRO A 529 -14.53 3.97 -33.05
CA PRO A 529 -13.60 3.70 -34.14
C PRO A 529 -14.30 2.92 -35.26
N SER A 530 -13.71 2.88 -36.46
CA SER A 530 -14.27 2.12 -37.57
C SER A 530 -13.89 0.62 -37.52
N ARG A 531 -12.80 0.29 -36.82
CA ARG A 531 -12.22 -1.04 -36.67
C ARG A 531 -11.26 -1.06 -35.46
N PRO A 532 -10.84 -2.24 -34.97
CA PRO A 532 -9.71 -2.32 -34.06
C PRO A 532 -8.44 -1.71 -34.68
N PHE A 533 -7.65 -1.00 -33.87
CA PHE A 533 -6.41 -0.37 -34.31
C PHE A 533 -5.32 -0.61 -33.28
N PHE A 534 -4.25 -1.26 -33.71
CA PHE A 534 -3.13 -1.69 -32.89
C PHE A 534 -1.80 -1.33 -33.57
N ALA A 535 -0.66 -1.55 -32.89
CA ALA A 535 0.67 -1.31 -33.47
C ALA A 535 0.91 -2.01 -34.82
N ASN A 536 0.34 -3.20 -35.03
CA ASN A 536 0.46 -3.93 -36.31
C ASN A 536 -0.33 -3.28 -37.47
N ASN A 537 -1.22 -2.33 -37.19
CA ASN A 537 -1.96 -1.57 -38.19
C ASN A 537 -1.24 -0.28 -38.62
N LEU A 538 -0.13 0.07 -37.97
CA LEU A 538 0.71 1.21 -38.36
C LEU A 538 1.45 0.93 -39.67
N PRO A 539 1.78 1.97 -40.46
CA PRO A 539 2.80 1.87 -41.50
C PRO A 539 4.10 1.29 -40.94
N GLN A 540 4.74 0.40 -41.70
CA GLN A 540 5.86 -0.40 -41.20
C GLN A 540 7.03 0.46 -40.70
N ASP A 541 7.39 1.51 -41.43
CA ASP A 541 8.45 2.45 -41.04
C ASP A 541 8.13 3.17 -39.73
N VAL A 542 6.88 3.62 -39.56
CA VAL A 542 6.40 4.27 -38.34
C VAL A 542 6.44 3.29 -37.16
N ARG A 543 5.95 2.06 -37.35
CA ARG A 543 5.97 1.01 -36.33
C ARG A 543 7.39 0.68 -35.88
N ASP A 544 8.28 0.45 -36.83
CA ASP A 544 9.66 0.03 -36.55
C ASP A 544 10.42 1.16 -35.81
N GLN A 545 10.19 2.43 -36.18
CA GLN A 545 10.74 3.59 -35.46
C GLN A 545 10.20 3.69 -34.03
N ALA A 546 8.88 3.60 -33.86
CA ALA A 546 8.25 3.71 -32.55
C ALA A 546 8.64 2.55 -31.61
N GLN A 547 8.68 1.32 -32.12
CA GLN A 547 9.11 0.15 -31.37
C GLN A 547 10.56 0.27 -30.90
N ALA A 548 11.44 0.85 -31.72
CA ALA A 548 12.84 1.07 -31.33
C ALA A 548 12.99 2.01 -30.12
N VAL A 549 12.08 2.97 -29.95
CA VAL A 549 12.03 3.84 -28.74
C VAL A 549 11.65 3.01 -27.52
N CYS A 550 10.59 2.20 -27.63
CA CYS A 550 10.11 1.35 -26.54
C CYS A 550 11.14 0.28 -26.11
N VAL A 551 11.82 -0.36 -27.07
CA VAL A 551 12.88 -1.33 -26.77
C VAL A 551 14.06 -0.65 -26.05
N ARG A 552 14.44 0.56 -26.48
CA ARG A 552 15.50 1.34 -25.82
C ARG A 552 15.13 1.79 -24.41
N ALA A 553 13.83 2.00 -24.15
CA ALA A 553 13.30 2.29 -22.83
C ALA A 553 13.10 1.03 -21.96
N GLU A 554 13.53 -0.15 -22.44
CA GLU A 554 13.43 -1.44 -21.73
C GLU A 554 12.00 -1.80 -21.33
N ILE A 555 11.03 -1.43 -22.17
CA ILE A 555 9.61 -1.73 -21.91
C ILE A 555 9.39 -3.24 -21.92
N HIS A 556 8.68 -3.73 -20.90
CA HIS A 556 8.35 -5.15 -20.76
C HIS A 556 7.59 -5.65 -22.00
N GLN A 557 7.89 -6.86 -22.46
CA GLN A 557 7.36 -7.41 -23.71
C GLN A 557 5.83 -7.36 -23.81
N ALA A 558 5.13 -7.58 -22.68
CA ALA A 558 3.67 -7.52 -22.61
C ALA A 558 3.06 -6.14 -22.92
N TRP A 559 3.84 -5.06 -22.80
CA TRP A 559 3.42 -3.69 -23.07
C TRP A 559 3.99 -3.13 -24.37
N LEU A 560 4.82 -3.90 -25.08
CA LEU A 560 5.57 -3.39 -26.24
C LEU A 560 4.65 -2.95 -27.38
N GLY A 561 3.54 -3.66 -27.60
CA GLY A 561 2.54 -3.29 -28.60
C GLY A 561 1.88 -1.94 -28.28
N ASN A 562 1.37 -1.78 -27.07
CA ASN A 562 0.74 -0.55 -26.59
C ASN A 562 1.72 0.63 -26.65
N CYS A 563 2.94 0.48 -26.11
CA CYS A 563 3.97 1.50 -26.19
C CYS A 563 4.30 1.90 -27.63
N THR A 564 4.38 0.93 -28.55
CA THR A 564 4.68 1.20 -29.96
C THR A 564 3.58 2.04 -30.61
N LEU A 565 2.31 1.73 -30.32
CA LEU A 565 1.18 2.51 -30.81
C LEU A 565 1.21 3.94 -30.24
N ASP A 566 1.38 4.06 -28.92
CA ASP A 566 1.47 5.32 -28.22
C ASP A 566 2.59 6.22 -28.71
N VAL A 567 3.80 5.68 -28.92
CA VAL A 567 4.93 6.47 -29.44
C VAL A 567 4.64 6.97 -30.85
N ALA A 568 3.96 6.18 -31.69
CA ALA A 568 3.58 6.61 -33.03
C ALA A 568 2.50 7.70 -33.02
N VAL A 569 1.51 7.59 -32.12
CA VAL A 569 0.34 8.48 -32.06
C VAL A 569 0.63 9.77 -31.29
N LEU A 570 1.39 9.66 -30.19
CA LEU A 570 1.56 10.70 -29.17
C LEU A 570 3.00 11.22 -29.06
N GLY A 571 3.96 10.54 -29.68
CA GLY A 571 5.39 10.87 -29.69
C GLY A 571 6.21 10.14 -28.64
N GLU A 572 7.54 10.24 -28.75
CA GLU A 572 8.51 9.41 -27.99
C GLU A 572 8.34 9.44 -26.47
N LYS A 573 7.82 10.53 -25.90
CA LYS A 573 7.62 10.66 -24.45
C LYS A 573 6.55 9.71 -23.90
N ALA A 574 5.63 9.23 -24.74
CA ALA A 574 4.58 8.32 -24.32
C ALA A 574 5.12 6.97 -23.79
N ALA A 575 6.34 6.59 -24.19
CA ALA A 575 6.99 5.39 -23.64
C ALA A 575 7.16 5.43 -22.10
N GLN A 576 7.21 6.62 -21.49
CA GLN A 576 7.35 6.77 -20.04
C GLN A 576 6.19 6.14 -19.25
N ALA A 577 4.99 6.06 -19.82
CA ALA A 577 3.83 5.46 -19.16
C ALA A 577 4.00 3.96 -18.85
N TYR A 578 4.94 3.29 -19.54
CA TYR A 578 5.16 1.83 -19.45
C TYR A 578 6.43 1.44 -18.69
N VAL A 579 7.30 2.40 -18.35
CA VAL A 579 8.58 2.11 -17.69
C VAL A 579 8.32 1.52 -16.31
N GLY A 580 8.81 0.28 -16.09
CA GLY A 580 8.61 -0.43 -14.82
C GLY A 580 7.18 -0.93 -14.58
N ALA A 581 6.28 -0.81 -15.56
CA ALA A 581 4.91 -1.31 -15.43
C ALA A 581 4.90 -2.84 -15.35
N ALA A 582 4.23 -3.38 -14.32
CA ALA A 582 4.01 -4.82 -14.20
C ALA A 582 3.18 -5.33 -15.41
N PRO A 583 3.45 -6.54 -15.93
CA PRO A 583 2.64 -7.10 -17.01
C PRO A 583 1.17 -7.25 -16.57
N PRO A 584 0.21 -7.13 -17.51
CA PRO A 584 -1.19 -7.38 -17.21
C PRO A 584 -1.39 -8.84 -16.79
N VAL A 585 -2.41 -9.08 -15.96
CA VAL A 585 -2.82 -10.44 -15.58
C VAL A 585 -3.44 -11.16 -16.78
N LEU A 586 -4.19 -10.43 -17.59
CA LEU A 586 -4.81 -10.92 -18.82
C LEU A 586 -4.81 -9.82 -19.88
N ASP A 587 -4.40 -10.17 -21.10
CA ASP A 587 -4.65 -9.34 -22.27
C ASP A 587 -6.00 -9.74 -22.89
N GLY A 588 -6.94 -8.79 -22.86
CA GLY A 588 -8.30 -8.93 -23.37
C GLY A 588 -8.47 -8.51 -24.83
N ASN A 589 -7.41 -8.02 -25.48
CA ASN A 589 -7.46 -7.69 -26.89
C ASN A 589 -7.52 -8.97 -27.75
N PRO A 590 -8.18 -8.94 -28.93
CA PRO A 590 -8.13 -10.05 -29.87
C PRO A 590 -6.69 -10.40 -30.24
N ARG A 591 -6.38 -11.70 -30.37
CA ARG A 591 -5.03 -12.12 -30.82
C ARG A 591 -4.73 -11.48 -32.17
N GLN A 592 -3.64 -10.73 -32.22
CA GLN A 592 -3.17 -10.00 -33.40
C GLN A 592 -2.36 -10.87 -34.35
#